data_AF-A0A958QE26-F1
#
_entry.id   AF-A0A958QE26-F1
#
_cell.length_a   1.000
_cell.length_b   1.000
_cell.length_c   1.000
_cell.angle_alpha   90.00
_cell.angle_beta   90.00
_cell.angle_gamma   90.00
#
_symmetry.space_group_name_H-M   'P 1'
#
loop_
_entity.id
_entity.type
_entity.pdbx_description
1 polymer ?
#
loop_
_entity_poly.entity_id
_entity_poly.type
_entity_poly.pdbx_seq_one_letter_code
_entity_poly.pdbx_strand_id
1 'polypeptide(L)'
;MSPVTPYQFSFFRIVFSSYLFVHFSALIPWGSEMFSNAGLLPDGKMNPTSSIFPNMLYALDTPFFVQIFLVGLCLLSLLLLAGYKRRLVALLLWYGWACLFNRNIFTGNPGLPFIGWILLALTLIPPGEPLSRSEEDPQWEFPKEIYWGAWLLLALGYTASGLHKLGSPSWVDGTAIQNVLENPLARDTFLRGLLLDHDGINRFLTWSSLALEILFLPLALISKTRPFAWLGIVGMHLGIITTIDFADLTSGVLIVHLFTFDSRWIKQPKREPSTSPILFFDGVCGLCNGFIDFLLKEDRSKIYKVSPLQGDVAKTTIDRSHIDNLDSLVLVQDGLEMTKSTAVLRIFRDLGSIWWVLSIFRIFPAPMRDAAYDFIASHRYRLFGKKDSCRLPTPEERSQFLD
;
A
#
# COMPACT_ATOMS: atom_id res chain seq x y z
N MET A 1 3.97 -19.87 3.93
CA MET A 1 4.01 -18.41 4.22
C MET A 1 2.91 -17.68 3.48
N SER A 2 2.23 -16.77 4.18
CA SER A 2 1.28 -15.83 3.58
C SER A 2 1.98 -14.89 2.59
N PRO A 3 1.34 -14.49 1.45
CA PRO A 3 1.91 -13.54 0.48
C PRO A 3 2.14 -12.14 1.04
N VAL A 4 1.38 -11.77 2.06
CA VAL A 4 1.40 -10.45 2.71
C VAL A 4 1.99 -10.58 4.11
N THR A 5 2.94 -9.73 4.46
CA THR A 5 3.51 -9.66 5.83
C THR A 5 2.69 -8.73 6.74
N PRO A 6 2.85 -8.84 8.07
CA PRO A 6 2.14 -7.96 9.01
C PRO A 6 2.35 -6.47 8.74
N TYR A 7 3.59 -6.00 8.59
CA TYR A 7 3.82 -4.56 8.34
C TYR A 7 3.46 -4.16 6.91
N GLN A 8 3.53 -5.06 5.93
CA GLN A 8 2.99 -4.78 4.59
C GLN A 8 1.49 -4.51 4.66
N PHE A 9 0.73 -5.30 5.43
CA PHE A 9 -0.70 -5.04 5.61
C PHE A 9 -0.95 -3.74 6.36
N SER A 10 -0.19 -3.43 7.41
CA SER A 10 -0.30 -2.16 8.12
C SER A 10 0.02 -0.96 7.22
N PHE A 11 1.04 -1.07 6.38
CA PHE A 11 1.36 -0.07 5.35
C PHE A 11 0.21 0.10 4.37
N PHE A 12 -0.32 -1.00 3.82
CA PHE A 12 -1.49 -0.97 2.94
C PHE A 12 -2.67 -0.27 3.61
N ARG A 13 -3.00 -0.63 4.86
CA ARG A 13 -4.10 -0.04 5.61
C ARG A 13 -3.94 1.47 5.74
N ILE A 14 -2.74 1.96 6.07
CA ILE A 14 -2.47 3.38 6.19
C ILE A 14 -2.65 4.08 4.84
N VAL A 15 -2.05 3.57 3.76
CA VAL A 15 -2.17 4.14 2.41
C VAL A 15 -3.63 4.15 1.95
N PHE A 16 -4.33 3.04 2.14
CA PHE A 16 -5.74 2.90 1.75
C PHE A 16 -6.65 3.85 2.53
N SER A 17 -6.43 3.99 3.84
CA SER A 17 -7.21 4.90 4.68
C SER A 17 -6.95 6.36 4.32
N SER A 18 -5.70 6.73 4.00
CA SER A 18 -5.35 8.05 3.49
C SER A 18 -6.01 8.33 2.15
N TYR A 19 -6.04 7.34 1.25
CA TYR A 19 -6.76 7.43 -0.03
C TYR A 19 -8.26 7.71 0.20
N LEU A 20 -8.92 6.94 1.07
CA LEU A 20 -10.34 7.17 1.40
C LEU A 20 -10.57 8.56 1.99
N PHE A 21 -9.70 9.00 2.91
CA PHE A 21 -9.81 10.33 3.50
C PHE A 21 -9.72 11.44 2.45
N VAL A 22 -8.72 11.36 1.55
CA VAL A 22 -8.56 12.32 0.46
C VAL A 22 -9.75 12.27 -0.49
N HIS A 23 -10.20 11.07 -0.87
CA HIS A 23 -11.35 10.88 -1.76
C HIS A 23 -12.62 11.52 -1.19
N PHE A 24 -13.00 11.19 0.05
CA PHE A 24 -14.20 11.79 0.65
C PHE A 24 -14.05 13.29 0.89
N SER A 25 -12.85 13.76 1.24
CA SER A 25 -12.58 15.19 1.40
C SER A 25 -12.74 15.95 0.07
N ALA A 26 -12.30 15.36 -1.04
CA ALA A 26 -12.46 15.94 -2.38
C ALA A 26 -13.93 15.99 -2.83
N LEU A 27 -14.79 15.11 -2.31
CA LEU A 27 -16.23 15.13 -2.59
C LEU A 27 -16.99 16.19 -1.80
N ILE A 28 -16.48 16.67 -0.66
CA ILE A 28 -17.19 17.65 0.21
C ILE A 28 -17.66 18.90 -0.56
N PRO A 29 -16.82 19.61 -1.34
CA PRO A 29 -17.26 20.80 -2.07
C PRO A 29 -18.42 20.55 -3.04
N TRP A 30 -18.49 19.34 -3.61
CA TRP A 30 -19.47 18.94 -4.62
C TRP A 30 -20.59 18.05 -4.08
N GLY A 31 -20.55 17.73 -2.78
CA GLY A 31 -21.43 16.72 -2.19
C GLY A 31 -22.91 17.03 -2.38
N SER A 32 -23.28 18.29 -2.15
CA SER A 32 -24.63 18.79 -2.35
C SER A 32 -25.10 18.63 -3.80
N GLU A 33 -24.26 18.98 -4.78
CA GLU A 33 -24.60 18.86 -6.19
C GLU A 33 -24.65 17.39 -6.64
N MET A 34 -23.78 16.54 -6.12
CA MET A 34 -23.65 15.17 -6.60
C MET A 34 -24.60 14.18 -5.93
N PHE A 35 -24.98 14.39 -4.67
CA PHE A 35 -25.67 13.36 -3.88
C PHE A 35 -26.92 13.84 -3.11
N SER A 36 -27.30 15.12 -3.21
CA SER A 36 -28.48 15.66 -2.53
C SER A 36 -29.70 15.81 -3.44
N ASN A 37 -30.86 16.05 -2.84
CA ASN A 37 -32.10 16.38 -3.55
C ASN A 37 -32.08 17.73 -4.29
N ALA A 38 -31.08 18.59 -4.04
CA ALA A 38 -30.88 19.84 -4.76
C ALA A 38 -29.89 19.70 -5.95
N GLY A 39 -29.39 18.48 -6.19
CA GLY A 39 -28.29 18.21 -7.09
C GLY A 39 -28.70 17.64 -8.46
N LEU A 40 -27.74 16.96 -9.09
CA LEU A 40 -27.83 16.34 -10.42
C LEU A 40 -28.97 15.29 -10.51
N LEU A 41 -29.22 14.57 -9.42
CA LEU A 41 -30.30 13.59 -9.31
C LEU A 41 -31.20 13.94 -8.12
N PRO A 42 -32.17 14.87 -8.30
CA PRO A 42 -33.05 15.31 -7.21
C PRO A 42 -33.84 14.17 -6.57
N ASP A 43 -34.37 13.26 -7.39
CA ASP A 43 -35.04 12.04 -6.91
C ASP A 43 -34.12 10.82 -7.08
N GLY A 44 -33.56 10.35 -5.96
CA GLY A 44 -32.71 9.15 -5.94
C GLY A 44 -33.44 7.85 -6.33
N LYS A 45 -34.78 7.83 -6.32
CA LYS A 45 -35.57 6.67 -6.78
C LYS A 45 -35.55 6.50 -8.29
N MET A 46 -35.13 7.52 -9.05
CA MET A 46 -34.89 7.38 -10.49
C MET A 46 -33.77 6.39 -10.81
N ASN A 47 -32.90 6.06 -9.84
CA ASN A 47 -31.95 4.98 -10.03
C ASN A 47 -32.68 3.62 -10.10
N PRO A 48 -32.53 2.83 -11.18
CA PRO A 48 -33.12 1.49 -11.31
C PRO A 48 -32.75 0.52 -10.19
N THR A 49 -31.62 0.73 -9.49
CA THR A 49 -31.19 -0.12 -8.37
C THR A 49 -31.64 0.40 -7.00
N SER A 50 -32.45 1.46 -6.94
CA SER A 50 -32.84 2.12 -5.69
C SER A 50 -33.61 1.22 -4.71
N SER A 51 -34.30 0.19 -5.19
CA SER A 51 -35.04 -0.77 -4.35
C SER A 51 -34.20 -1.94 -3.84
N ILE A 52 -32.95 -2.10 -4.32
CA ILE A 52 -32.12 -3.29 -4.06
C ILE A 52 -31.24 -3.09 -2.82
N PHE A 53 -30.76 -1.86 -2.58
CA PHE A 53 -29.82 -1.55 -1.50
C PHE A 53 -30.45 -0.56 -0.50
N PRO A 54 -30.47 -0.87 0.82
CA PRO A 54 -31.00 0.03 1.83
C PRO A 54 -30.10 1.26 1.99
N ASN A 55 -30.39 2.31 1.22
CA ASN A 55 -29.58 3.52 1.15
C ASN A 55 -30.21 4.64 2.00
N MET A 56 -29.50 5.08 3.05
CA MET A 56 -30.00 6.19 3.88
C MET A 56 -30.13 7.50 3.10
N LEU A 57 -29.35 7.69 2.02
CA LEU A 57 -29.41 8.86 1.14
C LEU A 57 -30.64 8.88 0.22
N TYR A 58 -31.56 7.93 0.33
CA TYR A 58 -32.90 8.04 -0.27
C TYR A 58 -33.95 8.56 0.72
N ALA A 59 -33.67 8.48 2.02
CA ALA A 59 -34.55 8.98 3.07
C ALA A 59 -34.09 10.34 3.60
N LEU A 60 -32.77 10.54 3.68
CA LEU A 60 -32.12 11.74 4.21
C LEU A 60 -31.13 12.25 3.16
N ASP A 61 -31.58 13.16 2.30
CA ASP A 61 -30.78 13.62 1.16
C ASP A 61 -30.76 15.14 1.01
N THR A 62 -31.08 15.87 2.09
CA THR A 62 -30.87 17.32 2.12
C THR A 62 -29.38 17.64 1.95
N PRO A 63 -29.03 18.79 1.33
CA PRO A 63 -27.64 19.21 1.17
C PRO A 63 -26.84 19.16 2.47
N PHE A 64 -27.44 19.63 3.57
CA PHE A 64 -26.81 19.63 4.89
C PHE A 64 -26.50 18.21 5.40
N PHE A 65 -27.43 17.27 5.25
CA PHE A 65 -27.21 15.89 5.67
C PHE A 65 -26.10 15.22 4.87
N VAL A 66 -26.07 15.42 3.55
CA VAL A 66 -25.01 14.88 2.67
C VAL A 66 -23.62 15.39 3.08
N GLN A 67 -23.50 16.67 3.45
CA GLN A 67 -22.24 17.22 3.95
C GLN A 67 -21.80 16.55 5.26
N ILE A 68 -22.71 16.40 6.23
CA ILE A 68 -22.42 15.69 7.48
C ILE A 68 -22.02 14.24 7.20
N PHE A 69 -22.71 13.58 6.27
CA PHE A 69 -22.43 12.21 5.89
C PHE A 69 -21.00 12.07 5.34
N LEU A 70 -20.59 12.92 4.40
CA LEU A 70 -19.23 12.93 3.85
C LEU A 70 -18.16 13.22 4.91
N VAL A 71 -18.39 14.20 5.78
CA VAL A 71 -17.49 14.47 6.92
C VAL A 71 -17.38 13.26 7.84
N GLY A 72 -18.48 12.55 8.10
CA GLY A 72 -18.50 11.29 8.83
C GLY A 72 -17.61 10.22 8.18
N LEU A 73 -17.64 10.09 6.85
CA LEU A 73 -16.77 9.16 6.12
C LEU A 73 -15.29 9.55 6.18
N CYS A 74 -14.97 10.85 6.18
CA CYS A 74 -13.60 11.33 6.44
C CYS A 74 -13.12 10.91 7.84
N LEU A 75 -13.95 11.12 8.87
CA LEU A 75 -13.61 10.73 10.24
C LEU A 75 -13.44 9.21 10.38
N LEU A 76 -14.32 8.41 9.77
CA LEU A 76 -14.18 6.96 9.72
C LEU A 76 -12.89 6.53 9.02
N SER A 77 -12.48 7.23 7.96
CA SER A 77 -11.20 6.97 7.27
C SER A 77 -10.00 7.21 8.19
N LEU A 78 -10.04 8.25 9.03
CA LEU A 78 -9.00 8.49 10.05
C LEU A 78 -8.99 7.42 11.15
N LEU A 79 -10.16 6.91 11.56
CA LEU A 79 -10.24 5.79 12.50
C LEU A 79 -9.66 4.50 11.90
N LEU A 80 -9.91 4.25 10.61
CA LEU A 80 -9.33 3.12 9.87
C LEU A 80 -7.79 3.28 9.77
N LEU A 81 -7.30 4.50 9.54
CA LEU A 81 -5.88 4.86 9.52
C LEU A 81 -5.21 4.61 10.89
N ALA A 82 -5.92 4.85 11.99
CA ALA A 82 -5.44 4.55 13.34
C ALA A 82 -5.58 3.06 13.73
N GLY A 83 -6.27 2.24 12.93
CA GLY A 83 -6.55 0.84 13.25
C GLY A 83 -7.58 0.68 14.38
N TYR A 84 -8.37 1.72 14.67
CA TYR A 84 -9.35 1.70 15.75
C TYR A 84 -10.61 0.95 15.31
N LYS A 85 -10.98 -0.13 16.03
CA LYS A 85 -12.16 -0.98 15.72
C LYS A 85 -12.26 -1.32 14.22
N ARG A 86 -11.13 -1.67 13.59
CA ARG A 86 -10.96 -1.75 12.14
C ARG A 86 -12.11 -2.46 11.40
N ARG A 87 -12.55 -3.63 11.87
CA ARG A 87 -13.62 -4.40 11.22
C ARG A 87 -14.96 -3.64 11.16
N LEU A 88 -15.36 -3.01 12.26
CA LEU A 88 -16.59 -2.22 12.32
C LEU A 88 -16.46 -0.95 11.46
N VAL A 89 -15.33 -0.25 11.57
CA VAL A 89 -15.09 0.97 10.77
C VAL A 89 -15.08 0.65 9.27
N ALA A 90 -14.45 -0.46 8.86
CA ALA A 90 -14.45 -0.90 7.46
C ALA A 90 -15.87 -1.23 6.96
N LEU A 91 -16.71 -1.84 7.79
CA LEU A 91 -18.12 -2.10 7.45
C LEU A 91 -18.93 -0.80 7.29
N LEU A 92 -18.73 0.17 8.18
CA LEU A 92 -19.40 1.48 8.09
C LEU A 92 -18.93 2.26 6.85
N LEU A 93 -17.63 2.24 6.56
CA LEU A 93 -17.08 2.83 5.34
C LEU A 93 -17.60 2.12 4.09
N TRP A 94 -17.70 0.79 4.10
CA TRP A 94 -18.30 0.04 3.00
C TRP A 94 -19.74 0.46 2.74
N TYR A 95 -20.54 0.53 3.81
CA TYR A 95 -21.94 0.96 3.72
C TYR A 95 -22.03 2.39 3.18
N GLY A 96 -21.18 3.30 3.66
CA GLY A 96 -21.10 4.67 3.20
C GLY A 96 -20.73 4.80 1.72
N TRP A 97 -19.71 4.06 1.31
CA TRP A 97 -19.27 3.93 -0.08
C TRP A 97 -20.39 3.44 -0.99
N ALA A 98 -21.10 2.38 -0.58
CA ALA A 98 -22.23 1.83 -1.31
C ALA A 98 -23.43 2.79 -1.38
N CYS A 99 -23.67 3.59 -0.33
CA CYS A 99 -24.69 4.63 -0.33
C CYS A 99 -24.39 5.72 -1.37
N LEU A 100 -23.16 6.23 -1.44
CA LEU A 100 -22.78 7.25 -2.42
C LEU A 100 -22.92 6.73 -3.86
N PHE A 101 -22.37 5.54 -4.12
CA PHE A 101 -22.42 4.92 -5.46
C PHE A 101 -23.85 4.64 -5.93
N ASN A 102 -24.71 4.11 -5.05
CA ASN A 102 -26.11 3.91 -5.42
C ASN A 102 -26.89 5.24 -5.46
N ARG A 103 -26.49 6.28 -4.71
CA ARG A 103 -27.19 7.57 -4.76
C ARG A 103 -26.99 8.28 -6.09
N ASN A 104 -25.81 8.12 -6.69
CA ASN A 104 -25.48 8.69 -8.00
C ASN A 104 -24.62 7.71 -8.82
N ILE A 105 -25.25 6.99 -9.73
CA ILE A 105 -24.59 6.00 -10.60
C ILE A 105 -23.58 6.62 -11.58
N PHE A 106 -23.67 7.93 -11.85
CA PHE A 106 -22.77 8.63 -12.77
C PHE A 106 -21.37 8.84 -12.19
N THR A 107 -21.18 8.65 -10.88
CA THR A 107 -19.84 8.65 -10.28
C THR A 107 -19.09 7.33 -10.51
N GLY A 108 -19.71 6.37 -11.21
CA GLY A 108 -19.17 5.04 -11.43
C GLY A 108 -17.85 5.03 -12.18
N ASN A 109 -16.87 4.29 -11.63
CA ASN A 109 -15.62 3.99 -12.32
C ASN A 109 -15.14 2.55 -12.02
N PRO A 110 -14.32 1.96 -12.90
CA PRO A 110 -13.71 0.63 -12.73
C PRO A 110 -13.02 0.34 -11.38
N GLY A 111 -12.53 1.36 -10.67
CA GLY A 111 -11.88 1.21 -9.37
C GLY A 111 -12.86 0.99 -8.21
N LEU A 112 -14.07 1.57 -8.27
CA LEU A 112 -15.00 1.56 -7.14
C LEU A 112 -15.38 0.16 -6.62
N PRO A 113 -15.66 -0.84 -7.49
CA PRO A 113 -16.00 -2.18 -7.02
C PRO A 113 -14.86 -2.82 -6.23
N PHE A 114 -13.60 -2.57 -6.62
CA PHE A 114 -12.43 -3.08 -5.90
C PHE A 114 -12.30 -2.43 -4.53
N ILE A 115 -12.52 -1.12 -4.42
CA ILE A 115 -12.50 -0.42 -3.12
C ILE A 115 -13.59 -0.97 -2.19
N GLY A 116 -14.82 -1.13 -2.70
CA GLY A 116 -15.91 -1.74 -1.94
C GLY A 116 -15.57 -3.17 -1.49
N TRP A 117 -15.00 -3.98 -2.38
CA TRP A 117 -14.56 -5.33 -2.05
C TRP A 117 -13.46 -5.35 -0.97
N ILE A 118 -12.47 -4.44 -1.06
CA ILE A 118 -11.41 -4.29 -0.05
C ILE A 118 -12.01 -3.94 1.31
N LEU A 119 -12.96 -3.01 1.37
CA LEU A 119 -13.64 -2.64 2.62
C LEU A 119 -14.35 -3.84 3.25
N LEU A 120 -15.02 -4.68 2.45
CA LEU A 120 -15.59 -5.94 2.93
C LEU A 120 -14.52 -6.92 3.40
N ALA A 121 -13.43 -7.10 2.64
CA ALA A 121 -12.32 -7.97 3.02
C ALA A 121 -11.70 -7.56 4.37
N LEU A 122 -11.56 -6.24 4.62
CA LEU A 122 -11.09 -5.71 5.89
C LEU A 122 -12.01 -6.07 7.08
N THR A 123 -13.29 -6.36 6.87
CA THR A 123 -14.19 -6.86 7.93
C THR A 123 -13.84 -8.29 8.36
N LEU A 124 -13.24 -9.08 7.46
CA LEU A 124 -12.92 -10.48 7.68
C LEU A 124 -11.50 -10.67 8.22
N ILE A 125 -10.55 -9.81 7.85
CA ILE A 125 -9.16 -9.90 8.32
C ILE A 125 -9.08 -9.74 9.86
N PRO A 126 -8.45 -10.67 10.60
CA PRO A 126 -8.34 -10.64 12.06
C PRO A 126 -7.64 -9.38 12.56
N PRO A 127 -8.07 -8.78 13.68
CA PRO A 127 -7.30 -7.71 14.34
C PRO A 127 -5.99 -8.26 14.89
N GLY A 128 -5.07 -7.38 15.28
CA GLY A 128 -3.77 -7.77 15.83
C GLY A 128 -2.58 -7.46 14.92
N GLU A 129 -2.82 -6.82 13.77
CA GLU A 129 -1.73 -6.33 12.93
C GLU A 129 -0.92 -5.20 13.62
N PRO A 130 0.38 -5.06 13.31
CA PRO A 130 1.22 -3.99 13.84
C PRO A 130 0.69 -2.59 13.53
N LEU A 131 1.13 -1.59 14.29
CA LEU A 131 0.76 -0.17 14.10
C LEU A 131 -0.76 0.08 14.18
N SER A 132 -1.49 -0.80 14.85
CA SER A 132 -2.93 -0.70 15.10
C SER A 132 -3.20 -0.34 16.56
N ARG A 133 -4.37 0.24 16.84
CA ARG A 133 -4.85 0.46 18.22
C ARG A 133 -5.43 -0.80 18.87
N SER A 134 -5.63 -1.88 18.11
CA SER A 134 -5.94 -3.19 18.70
C SER A 134 -4.71 -3.76 19.40
N GLU A 135 -4.93 -4.60 20.41
CA GLU A 135 -3.87 -5.43 20.97
C GLU A 135 -3.19 -6.25 19.87
N GLU A 136 -1.86 -6.21 19.84
CA GLU A 136 -1.06 -6.84 18.80
C GLU A 136 -1.02 -8.36 19.01
N ASP A 137 -1.25 -9.14 17.95
CA ASP A 137 -1.20 -10.59 17.99
C ASP A 137 0.15 -11.06 17.41
N PRO A 138 1.03 -11.68 18.22
CA PRO A 138 2.32 -12.19 17.73
C PRO A 138 2.19 -13.25 16.63
N GLN A 139 1.07 -13.97 16.59
CA GLN A 139 0.79 -15.03 15.62
C GLN A 139 -0.08 -14.55 14.46
N TRP A 140 -0.28 -13.23 14.33
CA TRP A 140 -1.10 -12.67 13.28
C TRP A 140 -0.59 -13.07 11.89
N GLU A 141 -1.48 -13.64 11.08
CA GLU A 141 -1.22 -13.92 9.67
C GLU A 141 -2.33 -13.35 8.78
N PHE A 142 -1.93 -12.81 7.62
CA PHE A 142 -2.88 -12.38 6.62
C PHE A 142 -3.60 -13.59 5.99
N PRO A 143 -4.95 -13.63 5.97
CA PRO A 143 -5.71 -14.75 5.41
C PRO A 143 -5.44 -14.97 3.91
N LYS A 144 -5.00 -16.17 3.54
CA LYS A 144 -4.60 -16.50 2.16
C LYS A 144 -5.78 -16.50 1.20
N GLU A 145 -6.96 -16.85 1.70
CA GLU A 145 -8.21 -16.92 0.97
C GLU A 145 -8.62 -15.53 0.48
N ILE A 146 -8.45 -14.51 1.34
CA ILE A 146 -8.72 -13.12 0.99
C ILE A 146 -7.73 -12.65 -0.08
N TYR A 147 -6.45 -12.98 0.05
CA TYR A 147 -5.45 -12.64 -0.96
C TYR A 147 -5.78 -13.26 -2.32
N TRP A 148 -6.03 -14.58 -2.36
CA TRP A 148 -6.31 -15.28 -3.62
C TRP A 148 -7.66 -14.90 -4.22
N GLY A 149 -8.65 -14.59 -3.37
CA GLY A 149 -9.93 -14.03 -3.81
C GLY A 149 -9.74 -12.68 -4.51
N ALA A 150 -8.94 -11.78 -3.93
CA ALA A 150 -8.59 -10.50 -4.56
C ALA A 150 -7.84 -10.69 -5.88
N TRP A 151 -6.85 -11.58 -5.89
CA TRP A 151 -6.05 -11.88 -7.07
C TRP A 151 -6.90 -12.43 -8.22
N LEU A 152 -7.83 -13.35 -7.91
CA LEU A 152 -8.75 -13.91 -8.90
C LEU A 152 -9.73 -12.86 -9.41
N LEU A 153 -10.31 -12.05 -8.53
CA LEU A 153 -11.22 -10.95 -8.92
C LEU A 153 -10.53 -9.95 -9.84
N LEU A 154 -9.31 -9.55 -9.49
CA LEU A 154 -8.48 -8.68 -10.31
C LEU A 154 -8.21 -9.30 -11.68
N ALA A 155 -7.89 -10.60 -11.69
CA ALA A 155 -7.55 -11.30 -12.91
C ALA A 155 -8.73 -11.46 -13.86
N LEU A 156 -9.90 -11.81 -13.33
CA LEU A 156 -11.14 -11.88 -14.09
C LEU A 156 -11.55 -10.48 -14.57
N GLY A 157 -11.43 -9.45 -13.73
CA GLY A 157 -11.79 -8.08 -14.05
C GLY A 157 -11.00 -7.54 -15.24
N TYR A 158 -9.68 -7.71 -15.26
CA TYR A 158 -8.85 -7.28 -16.38
C TYR A 158 -9.11 -8.06 -17.65
N THR A 159 -9.18 -9.38 -17.58
CA THR A 159 -9.45 -10.20 -18.77
C THR A 159 -10.82 -9.89 -19.35
N ALA A 160 -11.85 -9.71 -18.52
CA ALA A 160 -13.17 -9.28 -18.98
C ALA A 160 -13.14 -7.87 -19.62
N SER A 161 -12.44 -6.91 -19.01
CA SER A 161 -12.22 -5.57 -19.57
C SER A 161 -11.56 -5.63 -20.95
N GLY A 162 -10.46 -6.37 -21.07
CA GLY A 162 -9.72 -6.53 -22.33
C GLY A 162 -10.56 -7.19 -23.42
N LEU A 163 -11.33 -8.23 -23.08
CA LEU A 163 -12.24 -8.88 -24.02
C LEU A 163 -13.36 -7.94 -24.48
N HIS A 164 -13.91 -7.12 -23.58
CA HIS A 164 -14.93 -6.13 -23.96
C HIS A 164 -14.37 -5.05 -24.90
N LYS A 165 -13.09 -4.66 -24.73
CA LYS A 165 -12.42 -3.69 -25.61
C LYS A 165 -12.27 -4.18 -27.04
N LEU A 166 -12.23 -5.49 -27.30
CA LEU A 166 -12.22 -6.04 -28.67
C LEU A 166 -13.47 -5.68 -29.48
N GLY A 167 -14.58 -5.33 -28.81
CA GLY A 167 -15.79 -4.85 -29.47
C GLY A 167 -15.70 -3.41 -29.99
N SER A 168 -14.64 -2.67 -29.65
CA SER A 168 -14.47 -1.26 -30.04
C SER A 168 -13.48 -1.13 -31.21
N PRO A 169 -13.87 -0.53 -32.35
CA PRO A 169 -13.01 -0.38 -33.52
C PRO A 169 -11.64 0.23 -33.21
N SER A 170 -11.63 1.26 -32.36
CA SER A 170 -10.41 1.98 -31.97
C SER A 170 -9.35 1.12 -31.27
N TRP A 171 -9.77 0.07 -30.56
CA TRP A 171 -8.83 -0.86 -29.90
C TRP A 171 -8.28 -1.89 -30.89
N VAL A 172 -9.07 -2.22 -31.93
CA VAL A 172 -8.69 -3.18 -32.98
C VAL A 172 -7.73 -2.52 -33.98
N ASP A 173 -8.06 -1.31 -34.45
CA ASP A 173 -7.25 -0.57 -35.42
C ASP A 173 -6.01 0.13 -34.82
N GLY A 174 -5.89 0.15 -33.49
CA GLY A 174 -4.74 0.70 -32.77
C GLY A 174 -4.82 2.20 -32.46
N THR A 175 -5.96 2.85 -32.68
CA THR A 175 -6.15 4.29 -32.47
C THR A 175 -6.65 4.67 -31.06
N ALA A 176 -6.99 3.71 -30.20
CA ALA A 176 -7.61 3.99 -28.90
C ALA A 176 -6.80 4.94 -28.01
N ILE A 177 -5.49 4.73 -27.87
CA ILE A 177 -4.64 5.62 -27.06
C ILE A 177 -4.53 7.02 -27.68
N GLN A 178 -4.47 7.12 -29.01
CA GLN A 178 -4.47 8.41 -29.68
C GLN A 178 -5.76 9.19 -29.40
N ASN A 179 -6.93 8.55 -29.56
CA ASN A 179 -8.23 9.17 -29.25
C ASN A 179 -8.32 9.64 -27.79
N VAL A 180 -7.67 8.92 -26.88
CA VAL A 180 -7.59 9.30 -25.46
C VAL A 180 -6.70 10.53 -25.25
N LEU A 181 -5.56 10.63 -25.95
CA LEU A 181 -4.64 11.77 -25.86
C LEU A 181 -5.17 13.04 -26.54
N GLU A 182 -6.02 12.88 -27.56
CA GLU A 182 -6.72 13.97 -28.24
C GLU A 182 -7.94 14.48 -27.44
N ASN A 183 -8.36 13.74 -26.41
CA ASN A 183 -9.48 14.13 -25.56
C ASN A 183 -9.18 15.43 -24.78
N PRO A 184 -10.16 16.31 -24.57
CA PRO A 184 -10.01 17.52 -23.74
C PRO A 184 -9.56 17.26 -22.29
N LEU A 185 -9.78 16.05 -21.76
CA LEU A 185 -9.36 15.63 -20.43
C LEU A 185 -7.90 15.14 -20.38
N ALA A 186 -7.18 15.10 -21.50
CA ALA A 186 -5.77 14.75 -21.52
C ALA A 186 -4.92 15.88 -20.91
N ARG A 187 -3.92 15.54 -20.10
CA ARG A 187 -3.04 16.52 -19.46
C ARG A 187 -2.12 17.16 -20.48
N ASP A 188 -2.05 18.48 -20.49
CA ASP A 188 -1.11 19.20 -21.34
C ASP A 188 0.33 19.07 -20.80
N THR A 189 1.02 18.01 -21.24
CA THR A 189 2.37 17.65 -20.78
C THR A 189 3.28 17.40 -21.97
N PHE A 190 4.59 17.54 -21.76
CA PHE A 190 5.60 17.17 -22.76
C PHE A 190 5.41 15.72 -23.25
N LEU A 191 5.07 14.79 -22.35
CA LEU A 191 4.83 13.39 -22.70
C LEU A 191 3.62 13.24 -23.65
N ARG A 192 2.54 13.97 -23.42
CA ARG A 192 1.38 13.98 -24.32
C ARG A 192 1.77 14.49 -25.71
N GLY A 193 2.50 15.61 -25.80
CA GLY A 193 2.98 16.14 -27.07
C GLY A 193 3.83 15.12 -27.84
N LEU A 194 4.80 14.51 -27.15
CA LEU A 194 5.65 13.46 -27.73
C LEU A 194 4.84 12.26 -28.25
N LEU A 195 3.81 11.82 -27.52
CA LEU A 195 2.98 10.69 -27.94
C LEU A 195 2.08 11.04 -29.13
N LEU A 196 1.53 12.26 -29.19
CA LEU A 196 0.69 12.71 -30.31
C LEU A 196 1.46 12.78 -31.63
N ASP A 197 2.77 13.05 -31.59
CA ASP A 197 3.63 13.13 -32.77
C ASP A 197 4.06 11.73 -33.31
N HIS A 198 3.66 10.64 -32.65
CA HIS A 198 4.18 9.29 -32.91
C HIS A 198 3.10 8.19 -32.97
N ASP A 199 2.40 8.09 -34.12
CA ASP A 199 1.38 7.06 -34.40
C ASP A 199 1.83 5.63 -34.10
N GLY A 200 3.07 5.28 -34.46
CA GLY A 200 3.61 3.94 -34.22
C GLY A 200 3.67 3.57 -32.73
N ILE A 201 3.99 4.56 -31.88
CA ILE A 201 4.01 4.38 -30.42
C ILE A 201 2.58 4.22 -29.90
N ASN A 202 1.63 5.03 -30.38
CA ASN A 202 0.23 4.93 -29.96
C ASN A 202 -0.40 3.57 -30.31
N ARG A 203 -0.12 3.03 -31.50
CA ARG A 203 -0.56 1.68 -31.88
C ARG A 203 0.06 0.60 -31.00
N PHE A 204 1.37 0.69 -30.76
CA PHE A 204 2.06 -0.22 -29.87
C PHE A 204 1.48 -0.20 -28.45
N LEU A 205 1.25 0.98 -27.87
CA LEU A 205 0.66 1.13 -26.54
C LEU A 205 -0.78 0.61 -26.48
N THR A 206 -1.58 0.86 -27.53
CA THR A 206 -2.96 0.37 -27.64
C THR A 206 -2.99 -1.16 -27.60
N TRP A 207 -2.25 -1.81 -28.49
CA TRP A 207 -2.23 -3.28 -28.56
C TRP A 207 -1.52 -3.93 -27.37
N SER A 208 -0.48 -3.29 -26.82
CA SER A 208 0.18 -3.79 -25.61
C SER A 208 -0.75 -3.76 -24.40
N SER A 209 -1.51 -2.68 -24.22
CA SER A 209 -2.50 -2.57 -23.14
C SER A 209 -3.62 -3.60 -23.30
N LEU A 210 -4.12 -3.77 -24.54
CA LEU A 210 -5.14 -4.75 -24.86
C LEU A 210 -4.66 -6.19 -24.62
N ALA A 211 -3.48 -6.54 -25.11
CA ALA A 211 -2.87 -7.84 -24.91
C ALA A 211 -2.62 -8.13 -23.44
N LEU A 212 -2.12 -7.14 -22.69
CA LEU A 212 -1.87 -7.26 -21.26
C LEU A 212 -3.16 -7.52 -20.47
N GLU A 213 -4.26 -6.81 -20.76
CA GLU A 213 -5.55 -7.04 -20.10
C GLU A 213 -6.13 -8.42 -20.43
N ILE A 214 -6.16 -8.81 -21.71
CA ILE A 214 -6.67 -10.12 -22.14
C ILE A 214 -5.86 -11.26 -21.52
N LEU A 215 -4.53 -11.18 -21.58
CA LEU A 215 -3.64 -12.22 -21.09
C LEU A 215 -3.45 -12.19 -19.57
N PHE A 216 -4.02 -11.22 -18.86
CA PHE A 216 -3.78 -11.07 -17.43
C PHE A 216 -4.16 -12.33 -16.65
N LEU A 217 -5.34 -12.93 -16.87
CA LEU A 217 -5.72 -14.17 -16.18
C LEU A 217 -4.77 -15.35 -16.47
N PRO A 218 -4.47 -15.73 -17.73
CA PRO A 218 -3.45 -16.74 -18.01
C PRO A 218 -2.10 -16.48 -17.33
N LEU A 219 -1.62 -15.23 -17.37
CA LEU A 219 -0.36 -14.83 -16.74
C LEU A 219 -0.46 -14.81 -15.20
N ALA A 220 -1.64 -14.57 -14.64
CA ALA A 220 -1.88 -14.55 -13.20
C ALA A 220 -1.88 -15.97 -12.59
N LEU A 221 -2.24 -16.99 -13.39
CA LEU A 221 -2.25 -18.38 -12.95
C LEU A 221 -0.82 -18.94 -12.82
N ILE A 222 0.09 -18.57 -13.73
CA ILE A 222 1.48 -19.04 -13.75
C ILE A 222 2.33 -18.21 -12.77
N SER A 223 2.88 -18.85 -11.74
CA SER A 223 3.61 -18.17 -10.65
C SER A 223 4.79 -17.32 -11.11
N LYS A 224 5.48 -17.71 -12.17
CA LYS A 224 6.65 -16.99 -12.73
C LYS A 224 6.26 -15.70 -13.46
N THR A 225 5.04 -15.61 -13.99
CA THR A 225 4.58 -14.46 -14.79
C THR A 225 3.83 -13.41 -13.97
N ARG A 226 3.32 -13.77 -12.78
CA ARG A 226 2.62 -12.86 -11.85
C ARG A 226 3.31 -11.51 -11.63
N PRO A 227 4.61 -11.43 -11.27
CA PRO A 227 5.27 -10.14 -11.07
C PRO A 227 5.29 -9.27 -12.32
N PHE A 228 5.45 -9.88 -13.50
CA PHE A 228 5.49 -9.15 -14.77
C PHE A 228 4.10 -8.68 -15.20
N ALA A 229 3.06 -9.50 -15.00
CA ALA A 229 1.68 -9.12 -15.26
C ALA A 229 1.25 -7.96 -14.34
N TRP A 230 1.56 -8.07 -13.04
CA TRP A 230 1.31 -7.00 -12.07
C TRP A 230 2.06 -5.72 -12.43
N LEU A 231 3.36 -5.82 -12.76
CA LEU A 231 4.19 -4.66 -13.13
C LEU A 231 3.68 -4.01 -14.42
N GLY A 232 3.27 -4.81 -15.41
CA GLY A 232 2.70 -4.31 -16.65
C GLY A 232 1.44 -3.47 -16.40
N ILE A 233 0.51 -3.98 -15.58
CA ILE A 233 -0.74 -3.28 -15.30
C ILE A 233 -0.50 -2.03 -14.45
N VAL A 234 0.35 -2.11 -13.42
CA VAL A 234 0.73 -0.94 -12.64
C VAL A 234 1.40 0.12 -13.53
N GLY A 235 2.30 -0.30 -14.44
CA GLY A 235 2.93 0.58 -15.42
C GLY A 235 1.93 1.25 -16.35
N MET A 236 0.95 0.50 -16.87
CA MET A 236 -0.14 1.03 -17.67
C MET A 236 -0.93 2.10 -16.90
N HIS A 237 -1.30 1.83 -15.65
CA HIS A 237 -2.03 2.78 -14.81
C HIS A 237 -1.21 4.02 -14.44
N LEU A 238 0.10 3.87 -14.18
CA LEU A 238 0.99 5.03 -14.00
C LEU A 238 1.06 5.87 -15.28
N GLY A 239 1.10 5.24 -16.45
CA GLY A 239 1.01 5.93 -17.74
C GLY A 239 -0.30 6.69 -17.94
N ILE A 240 -1.43 6.13 -17.49
CA ILE A 240 -2.73 6.82 -17.52
C ILE A 240 -2.71 8.07 -16.63
N ILE A 241 -2.19 7.97 -15.40
CA ILE A 241 -2.12 9.13 -14.48
C ILE A 241 -1.26 10.26 -15.03
N THR A 242 -0.17 9.94 -15.73
CA THR A 242 0.73 10.97 -16.28
C THR A 242 0.16 11.62 -17.55
N THR A 243 -0.74 10.96 -18.27
CA THR A 243 -1.25 11.42 -19.57
C THR A 243 -2.68 11.95 -19.53
N ILE A 244 -3.52 11.50 -18.59
CA ILE A 244 -4.94 11.88 -18.46
C ILE A 244 -5.18 12.58 -17.12
N ASP A 245 -6.01 13.63 -17.12
CA ASP A 245 -6.37 14.38 -15.91
C ASP A 245 -7.53 13.74 -15.14
N PHE A 246 -7.58 12.41 -15.13
CA PHE A 246 -8.67 11.64 -14.54
C PHE A 246 -8.12 10.70 -13.45
N ALA A 247 -7.61 11.32 -12.38
CA ALA A 247 -6.90 10.63 -11.30
C ALA A 247 -7.78 9.64 -10.52
N ASP A 248 -9.08 9.89 -10.43
CA ASP A 248 -10.02 9.04 -9.68
C ASP A 248 -10.21 7.65 -10.29
N LEU A 249 -10.12 7.52 -11.62
CA LEU A 249 -10.23 6.23 -12.31
C LEU A 249 -9.08 5.27 -11.96
N THR A 250 -7.89 5.82 -11.80
CA THR A 250 -6.67 5.01 -11.73
C THR A 250 -6.19 4.80 -10.30
N SER A 251 -6.41 5.77 -9.42
CA SER A 251 -6.01 5.69 -8.01
C SER A 251 -6.63 4.49 -7.30
N GLY A 252 -7.95 4.27 -7.44
CA GLY A 252 -8.63 3.12 -6.84
C GLY A 252 -8.11 1.77 -7.36
N VAL A 253 -7.70 1.72 -8.63
CA VAL A 253 -7.12 0.51 -9.22
C VAL A 253 -5.70 0.26 -8.71
N LEU A 254 -4.88 1.31 -8.53
CA LEU A 254 -3.55 1.16 -7.91
C LEU A 254 -3.64 0.69 -6.46
N ILE A 255 -4.68 1.07 -5.72
CA ILE A 255 -4.93 0.59 -4.36
C ILE A 255 -5.14 -0.93 -4.34
N VAL A 256 -5.93 -1.51 -5.26
CA VAL A 256 -6.09 -2.98 -5.29
C VAL A 256 -4.80 -3.68 -5.71
N HIS A 257 -3.97 -3.07 -6.56
CA HIS A 257 -2.65 -3.62 -6.89
C HIS A 257 -1.72 -3.63 -5.69
N LEU A 258 -1.75 -2.58 -4.88
CA LEU A 258 -1.02 -2.52 -3.61
C LEU A 258 -1.51 -3.60 -2.64
N PHE A 259 -2.83 -3.83 -2.57
CA PHE A 259 -3.43 -4.89 -1.75
C PHE A 259 -2.97 -6.29 -2.20
N THR A 260 -2.92 -6.54 -3.51
CA THR A 260 -2.54 -7.84 -4.08
C THR A 260 -1.03 -8.00 -4.31
N PHE A 261 -0.22 -7.03 -3.92
CA PHE A 261 1.23 -7.11 -4.06
C PHE A 261 1.78 -8.29 -3.25
N ASP A 262 2.48 -9.21 -3.92
CA ASP A 262 3.10 -10.35 -3.26
C ASP A 262 4.53 -9.98 -2.85
N SER A 263 4.77 -9.95 -1.54
CA SER A 263 6.11 -9.65 -1.02
C SER A 263 7.20 -10.59 -1.54
N ARG A 264 6.85 -11.79 -2.01
CA ARG A 264 7.79 -12.81 -2.50
C ARG A 264 8.29 -12.54 -3.92
N TRP A 265 7.65 -11.64 -4.67
CA TRP A 265 8.06 -11.32 -6.04
C TRP A 265 9.41 -10.63 -6.12
N ILE A 266 9.66 -9.71 -5.19
CA ILE A 266 10.96 -9.06 -5.04
C ILE A 266 11.77 -9.96 -4.11
N LYS A 267 12.50 -10.89 -4.72
CA LYS A 267 13.35 -11.83 -3.98
C LYS A 267 14.32 -11.06 -3.09
N GLN A 268 14.37 -11.46 -1.83
CA GLN A 268 15.50 -11.13 -0.98
C GLN A 268 16.78 -11.61 -1.69
N PRO A 269 17.83 -10.78 -1.79
CA PRO A 269 19.08 -11.22 -2.37
C PRO A 269 19.51 -12.48 -1.61
N LYS A 270 19.57 -13.63 -2.31
CA LYS A 270 20.18 -14.86 -1.79
C LYS A 270 21.64 -14.53 -1.53
N ARG A 271 21.95 -14.15 -0.30
CA ARG A 271 23.33 -14.15 0.17
C ARG A 271 23.51 -15.47 0.90
N GLU A 272 24.53 -16.21 0.51
CA GLU A 272 25.26 -17.03 1.46
C GLU A 272 26.27 -16.10 2.09
N PRO A 273 25.91 -15.31 3.12
CA PRO A 273 26.95 -14.64 3.86
C PRO A 273 27.76 -15.75 4.54
N SER A 274 29.08 -15.61 4.61
CA SER A 274 29.91 -16.54 5.37
C SER A 274 29.46 -16.62 6.85
N THR A 275 28.74 -15.59 7.32
CA THR A 275 28.15 -15.45 8.67
C THR A 275 26.82 -14.67 8.63
N SER A 276 25.83 -15.02 9.45
CA SER A 276 24.56 -14.28 9.52
C SER A 276 24.79 -12.81 9.90
N PRO A 277 24.15 -11.82 9.23
CA PRO A 277 24.26 -10.41 9.62
C PRO A 277 23.75 -10.20 11.05
N ILE A 278 24.50 -9.43 11.84
CA ILE A 278 24.16 -9.13 13.23
C ILE A 278 23.80 -7.65 13.33
N LEU A 279 22.59 -7.37 13.79
CA LEU A 279 22.12 -6.02 14.07
C LEU A 279 22.20 -5.75 15.57
N PHE A 280 23.01 -4.75 15.93
CA PHE A 280 23.10 -4.22 17.28
C PHE A 280 22.18 -3.02 17.45
N PHE A 281 21.48 -2.98 18.58
CA PHE A 281 20.47 -1.97 18.87
C PHE A 281 20.42 -1.59 20.35
N ASP A 282 19.83 -0.44 20.66
CA ASP A 282 19.65 -0.01 22.05
C ASP A 282 18.45 -0.74 22.70
N GLY A 283 18.75 -1.67 23.63
CA GLY A 283 17.77 -2.58 24.22
C GLY A 283 16.66 -1.92 25.04
N VAL A 284 16.88 -0.70 25.54
CA VAL A 284 15.91 0.05 26.36
C VAL A 284 15.14 1.11 25.55
N CYS A 285 15.52 1.35 24.30
CA CYS A 285 14.88 2.36 23.46
C CYS A 285 13.60 1.81 22.80
N GLY A 286 12.46 2.51 22.95
CA GLY A 286 11.19 2.11 22.34
C GLY A 286 11.25 2.07 20.80
N LEU A 287 11.89 3.06 20.18
CA LEU A 287 12.07 3.13 18.72
C LEU A 287 12.92 1.96 18.19
N CYS A 288 14.05 1.69 18.83
CA CYS A 288 14.94 0.60 18.42
C CYS A 288 14.23 -0.75 18.54
N ASN A 289 13.54 -0.98 19.66
CA ASN A 289 12.74 -2.19 19.86
C ASN A 289 11.66 -2.37 18.79
N GLY A 290 10.91 -1.31 18.45
CA GLY A 290 9.91 -1.36 17.38
C GLY A 290 10.52 -1.62 16.00
N PHE A 291 11.75 -1.16 15.75
CA PHE A 291 12.48 -1.50 14.53
C PHE A 291 12.92 -2.97 14.50
N ILE A 292 13.30 -3.55 15.65
CA ILE A 292 13.58 -4.99 15.76
C ILE A 292 12.30 -5.82 15.52
N ASP A 293 11.16 -5.43 16.09
CA ASP A 293 9.87 -6.07 15.82
C ASP A 293 9.55 -6.08 14.32
N PHE A 294 9.75 -4.92 13.67
CA PHE A 294 9.63 -4.79 12.23
C PHE A 294 10.55 -5.74 11.48
N LEU A 295 11.86 -5.71 11.79
CA LEU A 295 12.86 -6.52 11.11
C LEU A 295 12.52 -8.01 11.21
N LEU A 296 12.19 -8.51 12.39
CA LEU A 296 11.96 -9.94 12.61
C LEU A 296 10.66 -10.42 11.95
N LYS A 297 9.60 -9.60 11.90
CA LYS A 297 8.34 -9.94 11.22
C LYS A 297 8.46 -9.87 9.70
N GLU A 298 9.33 -9.01 9.17
CA GLU A 298 9.55 -8.85 7.72
C GLU A 298 10.69 -9.73 7.17
N ASP A 299 11.63 -10.17 8.01
CA ASP A 299 12.71 -11.09 7.64
C ASP A 299 12.20 -12.53 7.47
N ARG A 300 11.58 -12.73 6.32
CA ARG A 300 11.06 -14.01 5.84
C ARG A 300 12.09 -15.13 5.78
N SER A 301 13.37 -14.81 5.53
CA SER A 301 14.44 -15.81 5.43
C SER A 301 15.15 -16.07 6.76
N LYS A 302 14.78 -15.33 7.83
CA LYS A 302 15.38 -15.40 9.17
C LYS A 302 16.91 -15.33 9.13
N ILE A 303 17.45 -14.49 8.26
CA ILE A 303 18.90 -14.32 8.08
C ILE A 303 19.51 -13.40 9.14
N TYR A 304 18.73 -12.46 9.67
CA TYR A 304 19.21 -11.50 10.65
C TYR A 304 19.26 -12.10 12.05
N LYS A 305 20.37 -11.85 12.72
CA LYS A 305 20.53 -11.98 14.17
C LYS A 305 20.51 -10.60 14.80
N VAL A 306 20.08 -10.52 16.05
CA VAL A 306 19.98 -9.26 16.80
C VAL A 306 20.63 -9.42 18.17
N SER A 307 21.26 -8.36 18.65
CA SER A 307 21.87 -8.30 19.99
C SER A 307 21.77 -6.87 20.52
N PRO A 308 21.43 -6.67 21.81
CA PRO A 308 21.48 -5.34 22.39
C PRO A 308 22.93 -4.82 22.49
N LEU A 309 23.15 -3.52 22.28
CA LEU A 309 24.44 -2.86 22.47
C LEU A 309 24.97 -3.01 23.90
N GLN A 310 24.08 -3.25 24.86
CA GLN A 310 24.39 -3.51 26.26
C GLN A 310 24.83 -4.96 26.55
N GLY A 311 24.69 -5.88 25.59
CA GLY A 311 25.02 -7.30 25.72
C GLY A 311 26.52 -7.60 25.65
N ASP A 312 26.91 -8.84 25.91
CA ASP A 312 28.31 -9.26 25.89
C ASP A 312 28.79 -9.53 24.45
N VAL A 313 27.88 -9.94 23.56
CA VAL A 313 28.18 -10.11 22.13
C VAL A 313 28.63 -8.78 21.50
N ALA A 314 28.00 -7.65 21.85
CA ALA A 314 28.41 -6.33 21.35
C ALA A 314 29.85 -6.00 21.73
N LYS A 315 30.26 -6.22 22.99
CA LYS A 315 31.60 -5.91 23.50
C LYS A 315 32.74 -6.65 22.79
N THR A 316 32.42 -7.78 22.16
CA THR A 316 33.39 -8.66 21.50
C THR A 316 33.36 -8.56 19.98
N THR A 317 32.27 -8.01 19.41
CA THR A 317 32.02 -8.05 17.95
C THR A 317 32.17 -6.71 17.25
N ILE A 318 31.89 -5.59 17.94
CA ILE A 318 31.92 -4.24 17.34
C ILE A 318 32.94 -3.33 18.02
N ASP A 319 33.35 -2.27 17.32
CA ASP A 319 34.23 -1.25 17.90
C ASP A 319 33.60 -0.61 19.16
N ARG A 320 34.41 -0.43 20.21
CA ARG A 320 33.97 0.17 21.48
C ARG A 320 33.37 1.56 21.32
N SER A 321 33.82 2.32 20.34
CA SER A 321 33.29 3.66 20.03
C SER A 321 31.79 3.65 19.69
N HIS A 322 31.25 2.52 19.22
CA HIS A 322 29.81 2.34 18.98
C HIS A 322 29.02 1.95 20.23
N ILE A 323 29.68 1.32 21.21
CA ILE A 323 29.07 0.95 22.49
C ILE A 323 28.91 2.19 23.37
N ASP A 324 29.90 3.09 23.33
CA ASP A 324 29.88 4.35 24.06
C ASP A 324 28.84 5.34 23.50
N ASN A 325 28.42 5.16 22.24
CA ASN A 325 27.41 5.99 21.57
C ASN A 325 26.17 5.17 21.17
N LEU A 326 25.23 5.04 22.10
CA LEU A 326 23.97 4.30 21.94
C LEU A 326 22.96 4.94 20.96
N ASP A 327 23.32 6.02 20.26
CA ASP A 327 22.39 6.75 19.39
C ASP A 327 22.24 6.10 18.01
N SER A 328 23.01 5.07 17.69
CA SER A 328 23.02 4.41 16.39
C SER A 328 22.66 2.93 16.45
N LEU A 329 21.88 2.48 15.47
CA LEU A 329 21.89 1.07 15.06
C LEU A 329 23.24 0.74 14.41
N VAL A 330 23.78 -0.45 14.69
CA VAL A 330 25.03 -0.93 14.10
C VAL A 330 24.78 -2.27 13.44
N LEU A 331 24.97 -2.35 12.12
CA LEU A 331 24.86 -3.57 11.35
C LEU A 331 26.25 -4.09 11.03
N VAL A 332 26.55 -5.30 11.47
CA VAL A 332 27.76 -6.04 11.07
C VAL A 332 27.38 -7.05 10.00
N GLN A 333 27.98 -6.90 8.83
CA GLN A 333 27.74 -7.79 7.68
C GLN A 333 29.00 -7.94 6.85
N ASP A 334 29.40 -9.17 6.55
CA ASP A 334 30.61 -9.50 5.77
C ASP A 334 31.90 -8.86 6.35
N GLY A 335 31.99 -8.74 7.68
CA GLY A 335 33.11 -8.09 8.38
C GLY A 335 33.12 -6.55 8.30
N LEU A 336 32.07 -5.93 7.74
CA LEU A 336 31.93 -4.49 7.67
C LEU A 336 30.91 -4.00 8.69
N GLU A 337 31.30 -2.97 9.45
CA GLU A 337 30.43 -2.24 10.36
C GLU A 337 29.75 -1.08 9.62
N MET A 338 28.42 -1.07 9.61
CA MET A 338 27.61 0.00 9.05
C MET A 338 26.74 0.60 10.14
N THR A 339 26.60 1.93 10.14
CA THR A 339 25.86 2.65 11.17
C THR A 339 24.79 3.56 10.58
N LYS A 340 23.94 4.11 11.45
CA LYS A 340 22.93 5.14 11.16
C LYS A 340 22.06 4.81 9.93
N SER A 341 21.85 5.80 9.06
CA SER A 341 21.04 5.68 7.86
C SER A 341 21.57 4.62 6.90
N THR A 342 22.89 4.40 6.85
CA THR A 342 23.51 3.40 5.98
C THR A 342 23.11 1.98 6.40
N ALA A 343 23.09 1.69 7.71
CA ALA A 343 22.62 0.42 8.25
C ALA A 343 21.12 0.19 7.93
N VAL A 344 20.28 1.19 8.20
CA VAL A 344 18.83 1.11 7.98
C VAL A 344 18.49 0.89 6.50
N LEU A 345 19.06 1.69 5.60
CA LEU A 345 18.83 1.55 4.15
C LEU A 345 19.38 0.23 3.61
N ARG A 346 20.45 -0.30 4.24
CA ARG A 346 20.97 -1.61 3.91
C ARG A 346 19.99 -2.72 4.27
N ILE A 347 19.42 -2.67 5.48
CA ILE A 347 18.40 -3.62 5.94
C ILE A 347 17.18 -3.61 5.02
N PHE A 348 16.66 -2.43 4.67
CA PHE A 348 15.51 -2.33 3.76
C PHE A 348 15.79 -2.94 2.37
N ARG A 349 17.02 -2.80 1.87
CA ARG A 349 17.42 -3.45 0.62
C ARG A 349 17.46 -4.97 0.75
N ASP A 350 18.01 -5.47 1.85
CA ASP A 350 18.19 -6.91 2.10
C ASP A 350 16.84 -7.60 2.41
N LEU A 351 15.88 -6.89 3.04
CA LEU A 351 14.50 -7.35 3.27
C LEU A 351 13.71 -7.57 1.97
N GLY A 352 14.07 -6.88 0.88
CA GLY A 352 13.37 -6.98 -0.40
C GLY A 352 11.95 -6.40 -0.35
N SER A 353 11.03 -6.99 -1.13
CA SER A 353 9.61 -6.60 -1.12
C SER A 353 9.38 -5.10 -1.35
N ILE A 354 8.31 -4.55 -0.77
CA ILE A 354 7.97 -3.12 -0.80
C ILE A 354 9.01 -2.26 -0.08
N TRP A 355 9.71 -2.84 0.90
CA TRP A 355 10.75 -2.15 1.67
C TRP A 355 11.99 -1.85 0.84
N TRP A 356 12.28 -2.64 -0.20
CA TRP A 356 13.36 -2.35 -1.13
C TRP A 356 13.26 -0.96 -1.75
N VAL A 357 12.05 -0.43 -1.97
CA VAL A 357 11.84 0.92 -2.50
C VAL A 357 12.46 1.98 -1.57
N LEU A 358 12.43 1.77 -0.25
CA LEU A 358 13.07 2.67 0.71
C LEU A 358 14.60 2.70 0.54
N SER A 359 15.22 1.67 -0.04
CA SER A 359 16.66 1.69 -0.32
C SER A 359 17.05 2.70 -1.40
N ILE A 360 16.10 3.19 -2.22
CA ILE A 360 16.33 4.25 -3.23
C ILE A 360 16.78 5.55 -2.56
N PHE A 361 16.39 5.81 -1.30
CA PHE A 361 16.89 6.96 -0.53
C PHE A 361 18.41 6.95 -0.32
N ARG A 362 19.11 5.89 -0.72
CA ARG A 362 20.57 5.87 -0.85
C ARG A 362 21.11 6.89 -1.86
N ILE A 363 20.28 7.37 -2.80
CA ILE A 363 20.63 8.43 -3.76
C ILE A 363 20.98 9.76 -3.06
N PHE A 364 20.42 10.02 -1.87
CA PHE A 364 20.74 11.21 -1.10
C PHE A 364 22.14 11.08 -0.47
N PRO A 365 22.96 12.15 -0.46
CA PRO A 365 24.28 12.15 0.17
C PRO A 365 24.23 11.74 1.65
N ALA A 366 25.25 11.02 2.11
CA ALA A 366 25.33 10.53 3.50
C ALA A 366 25.09 11.62 4.57
N PRO A 367 25.67 12.84 4.46
CA PRO A 367 25.46 13.87 5.48
C PRO A 367 23.99 14.27 5.65
N MET A 368 23.22 14.31 4.56
CA MET A 368 21.80 14.69 4.62
C MET A 368 20.96 13.63 5.31
N ARG A 369 21.16 12.36 4.93
CA ARG A 369 20.40 11.25 5.54
C ARG A 369 20.83 10.96 6.97
N ASP A 370 22.10 11.17 7.31
CA ASP A 370 22.58 11.04 8.68
C ASP A 370 22.11 12.20 9.56
N ALA A 371 21.99 13.43 9.04
CA ALA A 371 21.37 14.53 9.77
C ALA A 371 19.90 14.24 10.15
N ALA A 372 19.13 13.66 9.20
CA ALA A 372 17.77 13.22 9.49
C ALA A 372 17.72 12.10 10.52
N TYR A 373 18.66 11.14 10.44
CA TYR A 373 18.80 10.07 11.42
C TYR A 373 19.12 10.62 12.81
N ASP A 374 20.10 11.51 12.93
CA ASP A 374 20.55 12.10 14.19
C ASP A 374 19.45 12.96 14.84
N PHE A 375 18.63 13.63 14.04
CA PHE A 375 17.45 14.33 14.53
C PHE A 375 16.44 13.37 15.19
N ILE A 376 16.15 12.23 14.56
CA ILE A 376 15.24 11.23 15.13
C ILE A 376 15.89 10.57 16.36
N ALA A 377 17.17 10.21 16.29
CA ALA A 377 17.89 9.55 17.35
C ALA A 377 17.95 10.41 18.62
N SER A 378 18.18 11.72 18.50
CA SER A 378 18.19 12.66 19.63
C SER A 378 16.81 12.86 20.28
N HIS A 379 15.71 12.62 19.55
CA HIS A 379 14.34 12.75 20.06
C HIS A 379 13.71 11.41 20.45
N ARG A 380 14.40 10.27 20.26
CA ARG A 380 13.81 8.93 20.35
C ARG A 380 13.15 8.63 21.69
N TYR A 381 13.79 8.98 22.81
CA TYR A 381 13.22 8.73 24.14
C TYR A 381 12.02 9.62 24.45
N ARG A 382 12.01 10.85 23.93
CA ARG A 382 10.90 11.78 24.11
C ARG A 382 9.67 11.35 23.29
N LEU A 383 9.89 10.82 22.09
CA LEU A 383 8.82 10.45 21.15
C LEU A 383 8.31 9.01 21.35
N PHE A 384 9.20 8.07 21.68
CA PHE A 384 8.90 6.63 21.71
C PHE A 384 9.08 6.01 23.11
N GLY A 385 9.54 6.80 24.09
CA GLY A 385 9.74 6.33 25.46
C GLY A 385 10.98 5.46 25.64
N LYS A 386 11.20 5.08 26.90
CA LYS A 386 12.25 4.16 27.34
C LYS A 386 11.60 3.02 28.13
N LYS A 387 12.08 1.79 27.95
CA LYS A 387 11.65 0.62 28.73
C LYS A 387 12.52 0.49 29.98
N ASP A 388 11.93 -0.04 31.06
CA ASP A 388 12.60 -0.23 32.34
C ASP A 388 13.67 -1.34 32.31
N SER A 389 13.51 -2.29 31.40
CA SER A 389 14.45 -3.39 31.18
C SER A 389 14.70 -3.62 29.70
N CYS A 390 15.81 -4.29 29.38
CA CYS A 390 16.07 -4.78 28.03
C CYS A 390 14.94 -5.71 27.57
N ARG A 391 14.69 -5.68 26.27
CA ARG A 391 13.76 -6.60 25.60
C ARG A 391 14.20 -8.05 25.82
N LEU A 392 13.26 -8.89 26.24
CA LEU A 392 13.41 -10.33 26.22
C LEU A 392 12.79 -10.91 24.95
N PRO A 393 13.46 -11.85 24.26
CA PRO A 393 12.92 -12.49 23.07
C PRO A 393 11.73 -13.38 23.42
N THR A 394 10.73 -13.39 22.54
CA THR A 394 9.68 -14.42 22.55
C THR A 394 10.28 -15.79 22.22
N PRO A 395 9.62 -16.91 22.58
CA PRO A 395 10.11 -18.26 22.25
C PRO A 395 10.47 -18.45 20.77
N GLU A 396 9.70 -17.84 19.87
CA GLU A 396 9.88 -17.89 18.42
C GLU A 396 11.11 -17.08 17.94
N GLU A 397 11.43 -15.99 18.64
CA GLU A 397 12.54 -15.09 18.35
C GLU A 397 13.87 -15.55 18.94
N ARG A 398 13.88 -16.46 19.92
CA ARG A 398 15.10 -16.91 20.62
C ARG A 398 16.22 -17.32 19.67
N SER A 399 15.88 -17.96 18.56
CA SER A 399 16.88 -18.38 17.57
C SER A 399 17.59 -17.21 16.88
N GLN A 400 17.03 -16.00 16.90
CA GLN A 400 17.56 -14.80 16.26
C GLN A 400 18.25 -13.85 17.25
N PHE A 401 18.04 -14.01 18.56
CA PHE A 401 18.76 -13.26 19.59
C PHE A 401 20.05 -13.98 19.99
N LEU A 402 21.14 -13.22 20.18
CA LEU A 402 22.46 -13.78 20.51
C LEU A 402 22.82 -13.70 22.01
N ASP A 403 22.03 -12.97 22.80
CA ASP A 403 22.19 -12.82 24.25
C ASP A 403 20.96 -13.33 25.02
#